data_AF-A0A7Y6IKF0-F1
#
_entry.id   AF-A0A7Y6IKF0-F1
#
_cell.length_a   1.000
_cell.length_b   1.000
_cell.length_c   1.000
_cell.angle_alpha   90.00
_cell.angle_beta   90.00
_cell.angle_gamma   90.00
#
_symmetry.space_group_name_H-M   'P 1'
#
loop_
_entity.id
_entity.type
_entity.pdbx_description
1 polymer ?
#
loop_
_entity_poly.entity_id
_entity_poly.type
_entity_poly.pdbx_seq_one_letter_code
_entity_poly.pdbx_strand_id
1 'polypeptide(L)'
;MTIKAWFDTDQQLPPGEELFRSRREFTLWAYTVSHGQALFRSSGSSDGAGGLPRNTTVEVLFKPAEVMRIRDRYHGLLIRVAPADVAERVKATYPTITFGPGDRVFLLESRGETDYIISMAVGWHEDVLAPTRRSFFNDVFAGDTRWPTTPLPGADAGFGVASATDLIEALRGGEDHQRVRRERYRHVYVVMTRVQLGDEPEISGSGVFLTPEDAEEAKATLAAHVADCWIETLPIAI
;
A
#
# COMPACT_ATOMS: atom_id res chain seq x y z
N MET A 1 12.29 3.06 15.10
CA MET A 1 11.77 1.87 15.82
C MET A 1 10.70 1.30 14.93
N THR A 2 10.95 0.15 14.32
CA THR A 2 9.99 -0.55 13.46
C THR A 2 9.01 -1.30 14.34
N ILE A 3 7.71 -1.05 14.18
CA ILE A 3 6.66 -1.81 14.87
C ILE A 3 5.89 -2.59 13.81
N LYS A 4 5.94 -3.92 13.88
CA LYS A 4 5.24 -4.82 12.96
C LYS A 4 4.45 -5.85 13.74
N ALA A 5 3.20 -6.07 13.36
CA ALA A 5 2.37 -7.15 13.87
C ALA A 5 1.49 -7.75 12.77
N TRP A 6 1.22 -9.05 12.87
CA TRP A 6 0.32 -9.78 11.98
C TRP A 6 -0.41 -10.83 12.80
N PHE A 7 -1.74 -10.83 12.73
CA PHE A 7 -2.61 -11.73 13.49
C PHE A 7 -3.61 -12.40 12.55
N ASP A 8 -3.60 -13.72 12.53
CA ASP A 8 -4.44 -14.56 11.66
C ASP A 8 -4.90 -15.87 12.33
N THR A 9 -4.67 -16.01 13.64
CA THR A 9 -5.07 -17.18 14.42
C THR A 9 -5.99 -16.84 15.60
N ASP A 10 -6.80 -17.81 16.02
CA ASP A 10 -7.77 -17.63 17.12
C ASP A 10 -7.11 -17.30 18.45
N GLN A 11 -5.93 -17.87 18.72
CA GLN A 11 -5.18 -17.63 19.94
C GLN A 11 -4.68 -16.18 20.02
N GLN A 12 -4.40 -15.58 18.86
CA GLN A 12 -3.95 -14.21 18.72
C GLN A 12 -5.10 -13.19 18.66
N LEU A 13 -6.32 -13.66 18.37
CA LEU A 13 -7.50 -12.84 18.14
C LEU A 13 -8.63 -13.18 19.13
N PRO A 14 -8.42 -13.10 20.45
CA PRO A 14 -9.47 -13.38 21.42
C PRO A 14 -10.60 -12.34 21.33
N PRO A 15 -11.88 -12.74 21.41
CA PRO A 15 -13.01 -11.81 21.35
C PRO A 15 -12.94 -10.71 22.41
N GLY A 16 -13.22 -9.47 22.00
CA GLY A 16 -13.22 -8.27 22.86
C GLY A 16 -11.86 -7.59 23.02
N GLU A 17 -10.77 -8.22 22.58
CA GLU A 17 -9.40 -7.75 22.79
C GLU A 17 -9.08 -6.50 21.96
N GLU A 18 -8.29 -5.59 22.56
CA GLU A 18 -7.69 -4.46 21.87
C GLU A 18 -6.41 -4.89 21.15
N LEU A 19 -6.42 -4.77 19.82
CA LEU A 19 -5.27 -5.13 19.00
C LEU A 19 -4.39 -3.91 18.74
N PHE A 20 -5.00 -2.78 18.38
CA PHE A 20 -4.28 -1.61 17.91
C PHE A 20 -4.93 -0.33 18.38
N ARG A 21 -4.12 0.65 18.76
CA ARG A 21 -4.57 2.00 19.08
C ARG A 21 -3.59 3.04 18.57
N SER A 22 -4.11 4.03 17.86
CA SER A 22 -3.35 5.21 17.45
C SER A 22 -4.21 6.47 17.54
N ARG A 23 -3.58 7.59 17.89
CA ARG A 23 -4.23 8.92 17.87
C ARG A 23 -4.13 9.60 16.51
N ARG A 24 -3.38 9.02 15.56
CA ARG A 24 -3.19 9.58 14.23
C ARG A 24 -4.46 9.44 13.39
N GLU A 25 -4.55 10.26 12.36
CA GLU A 25 -5.61 10.14 11.37
C GLU A 25 -5.33 8.98 10.40
N PHE A 26 -6.34 8.18 10.09
CA PHE A 26 -6.27 7.09 9.11
C PHE A 26 -7.34 7.26 8.04
N THR A 27 -6.98 6.98 6.79
CA THR A 27 -7.93 6.88 5.67
C THR A 27 -7.75 5.54 4.96
N LEU A 28 -8.79 5.07 4.27
CA LEU A 28 -8.63 3.97 3.33
C LEU A 28 -7.68 4.43 2.21
N TRP A 29 -6.57 3.73 2.04
CA TRP A 29 -5.52 4.09 1.10
C TRP A 29 -5.53 3.22 -0.16
N ALA A 30 -5.74 1.92 0.02
CA ALA A 30 -5.89 0.98 -1.09
C ALA A 30 -6.91 -0.11 -0.75
N TYR A 31 -7.59 -0.59 -1.78
CA TYR A 31 -8.46 -1.75 -1.70
C TYR A 31 -8.30 -2.59 -2.97
N THR A 32 -8.06 -3.89 -2.82
CA THR A 32 -7.99 -4.81 -3.96
C THR A 32 -9.10 -5.84 -3.90
N VAL A 33 -10.01 -5.80 -4.88
CA VAL A 33 -11.16 -6.72 -4.93
C VAL A 33 -10.69 -8.16 -5.14
N SER A 34 -9.70 -8.36 -6.02
CA SER A 34 -9.25 -9.72 -6.38
C SER A 34 -8.58 -10.49 -5.26
N HIS A 35 -8.07 -9.81 -4.23
CA HIS A 35 -7.40 -10.43 -3.09
C HIS A 35 -8.06 -10.07 -1.75
N GLY A 36 -9.18 -9.34 -1.78
CA GLY A 36 -9.88 -8.85 -0.60
C GLY A 36 -8.97 -8.10 0.36
N GLN A 37 -8.13 -7.18 -0.10
CA GLN A 37 -7.20 -6.49 0.80
C GLN A 37 -7.65 -5.06 1.05
N ALA A 38 -7.74 -4.65 2.32
CA ALA A 38 -8.06 -3.27 2.70
C ALA A 38 -6.91 -2.67 3.51
N LEU A 39 -6.27 -1.64 2.95
CA LEU A 39 -5.11 -0.95 3.53
C LEU A 39 -5.53 0.43 4.01
N PHE A 40 -5.44 0.66 5.32
CA PHE A 40 -5.59 1.97 5.93
C PHE A 40 -4.22 2.58 6.17
N ARG A 41 -4.08 3.88 5.94
CA ARG A 41 -2.81 4.58 6.13
C ARG A 41 -2.99 5.83 6.96
N SER A 42 -2.04 6.03 7.86
CA SER A 42 -1.71 7.31 8.44
C SER A 42 -0.37 7.78 7.90
N SER A 43 -0.39 8.81 7.05
CA SER A 43 0.82 9.45 6.56
C SER A 43 1.36 10.41 7.62
N GLY A 44 2.68 10.47 7.79
CA GLY A 44 3.30 11.51 8.61
C GLY A 44 2.90 12.89 8.09
N SER A 45 2.39 13.76 8.97
CA SER A 45 2.15 15.17 8.62
C SER A 45 3.49 15.86 8.40
N SER A 46 3.70 16.49 7.25
CA SER A 46 4.80 17.44 7.03
C SER A 46 4.68 18.66 7.96
N ASP A 47 3.45 18.96 8.40
CA ASP A 47 3.12 20.14 9.18
C ASP A 47 3.12 19.78 10.66
N GLY A 48 4.22 20.14 11.29
CA GLY A 48 4.56 19.80 12.65
C GLY A 48 3.78 20.53 13.74
N ALA A 49 2.50 20.20 13.89
CA ALA A 49 1.74 20.51 15.10
C ALA A 49 1.35 19.21 15.80
N GLY A 50 1.99 18.89 16.95
CA GLY A 50 1.49 17.82 17.84
C GLY A 50 2.46 16.77 18.37
N GLY A 51 3.78 16.95 18.28
CA GLY A 51 4.75 16.13 19.04
C GLY A 51 4.83 14.63 18.67
N LEU A 52 4.17 14.18 17.60
CA LEU A 52 4.31 12.83 17.06
C LEU A 52 5.58 12.72 16.18
N PRO A 53 6.21 11.53 16.05
CA PRO A 53 7.38 11.34 15.20
C PRO A 53 7.08 11.78 13.77
N ARG A 54 7.70 12.87 13.32
CA ARG A 54 7.34 13.64 12.11
C ARG A 54 7.67 12.95 10.78
N ASN A 55 7.99 11.66 10.77
CA ASN A 55 8.45 11.00 9.54
C ASN A 55 8.09 9.50 9.42
N THR A 56 7.22 8.96 10.28
CA THR A 56 6.78 7.56 10.14
C THR A 56 5.39 7.48 9.52
N THR A 57 5.21 6.52 8.63
CA THR A 57 3.92 6.09 8.09
C THR A 57 3.43 4.91 8.91
N VAL A 58 2.13 4.89 9.24
CA VAL A 58 1.49 3.71 9.83
C VAL A 58 0.52 3.13 8.81
N GLU A 59 0.66 1.85 8.54
CA GLU A 59 -0.25 1.11 7.68
C GLU A 59 -0.93 -0.01 8.45
N VAL A 60 -2.23 -0.18 8.25
CA VAL A 60 -3.02 -1.29 8.79
C VAL A 60 -3.65 -2.03 7.62
N LEU A 61 -3.40 -3.32 7.50
CA LEU A 61 -3.91 -4.17 6.45
C LEU A 61 -4.87 -5.22 7.01
N PHE A 62 -6.03 -5.37 6.38
CA PHE A 62 -6.97 -6.46 6.58
C PHE A 62 -6.96 -7.40 5.37
N LYS A 63 -6.97 -8.73 5.59
CA LYS A 63 -6.94 -9.72 4.50
C LYS A 63 -7.46 -11.12 4.90
N PRO A 64 -8.27 -11.78 4.04
CA PRO A 64 -9.22 -11.15 3.12
C PRO A 64 -10.24 -10.32 3.89
N ALA A 65 -10.72 -9.23 3.32
CA ALA A 65 -11.76 -8.34 3.84
C ALA A 65 -13.05 -8.62 3.06
N GLU A 66 -13.93 -9.41 3.67
CA GLU A 66 -15.17 -9.90 3.06
C GLU A 66 -16.27 -8.83 3.07
N VAL A 67 -16.32 -8.06 4.16
CA VAL A 67 -17.32 -7.02 4.37
C VAL A 67 -16.67 -5.83 5.05
N MET A 68 -16.99 -4.64 4.55
CA MET A 68 -16.50 -3.39 5.11
C MET A 68 -17.68 -2.44 5.32
N ARG A 69 -17.92 -2.06 6.57
CA ARG A 69 -18.71 -0.88 6.92
C ARG A 69 -17.76 0.12 7.54
N ILE A 70 -17.27 1.02 6.70
CA ILE A 70 -16.20 1.96 7.05
C ILE A 70 -16.61 3.39 6.71
N ARG A 71 -15.90 4.35 7.28
CA ARG A 71 -15.92 5.76 6.90
C ARG A 71 -14.72 6.11 6.02
N ASP A 72 -14.76 7.31 5.46
CA ASP A 72 -13.66 7.88 4.68
C ASP A 72 -12.40 8.13 5.53
N ARG A 73 -12.58 8.55 6.79
CA ARG A 73 -11.51 8.99 7.68
C ARG A 73 -11.77 8.70 9.16
N TYR A 74 -10.75 8.21 9.84
CA TYR A 74 -10.72 7.97 11.28
C TYR A 74 -9.78 8.95 11.96
N HIS A 75 -10.28 9.80 12.86
CA HIS A 75 -9.44 10.72 13.64
C HIS A 75 -9.03 10.08 14.96
N GLY A 76 -7.92 9.35 14.93
CA GLY A 76 -7.61 8.31 15.89
C GLY A 76 -8.34 7.03 15.51
N LEU A 77 -7.68 5.89 15.71
CA LEU A 77 -8.19 4.57 15.36
C LEU A 77 -7.88 3.59 16.48
N LEU A 78 -8.92 2.92 16.97
CA LEU A 78 -8.84 1.79 17.87
C LEU A 78 -9.44 0.57 17.14
N ILE A 79 -8.69 -0.52 17.11
CA ILE A 79 -9.11 -1.78 16.51
C ILE A 79 -9.25 -2.82 17.61
N ARG A 80 -10.43 -3.44 17.68
CA ARG A 80 -10.74 -4.53 18.59
C ARG A 80 -11.30 -5.74 17.84
N VAL A 81 -11.05 -6.93 18.35
CA VAL A 81 -11.87 -8.09 17.96
C VAL A 81 -13.25 -7.91 18.60
N ALA A 82 -14.32 -8.02 17.82
CA ALA A 82 -15.67 -7.91 18.37
C ALA A 82 -15.92 -9.00 19.43
N PRO A 83 -16.63 -8.69 20.52
CA PRO A 83 -17.20 -9.72 21.40
C PRO A 83 -18.03 -10.73 20.59
N ALA A 84 -18.09 -11.99 21.04
CA ALA A 84 -18.72 -13.06 20.27
C ALA A 84 -20.19 -12.77 19.90
N ASP A 85 -20.96 -12.21 20.82
CA ASP A 85 -22.37 -11.85 20.59
C ASP A 85 -22.51 -10.72 19.55
N VAL A 86 -21.58 -9.75 19.54
CA VAL A 86 -21.53 -8.66 18.55
C VAL A 86 -21.14 -9.23 17.18
N ALA A 87 -20.14 -10.11 17.14
CA ALA A 87 -19.65 -10.73 15.92
C ALA A 87 -20.78 -11.53 15.22
N GLU A 88 -21.52 -12.35 15.96
CA GLU A 88 -22.65 -13.12 15.43
C GLU A 88 -23.75 -12.20 14.88
N ARG A 89 -24.11 -11.13 15.60
CA ARG A 89 -25.11 -10.15 15.12
C ARG A 89 -24.67 -9.46 13.83
N VAL A 90 -23.40 -9.06 13.73
CA VAL A 90 -22.87 -8.41 12.52
C VAL A 90 -22.84 -9.39 11.35
N LYS A 91 -22.42 -10.64 11.55
CA LYS A 91 -22.45 -11.65 10.47
C LYS A 91 -23.88 -11.93 10.01
N ALA A 92 -24.84 -11.98 10.93
CA ALA A 92 -26.24 -12.21 10.62
C ALA A 92 -26.89 -11.12 9.74
N THR A 93 -26.30 -9.92 9.63
CA THR A 93 -26.80 -8.88 8.69
C THR A 93 -26.49 -9.20 7.23
N TYR A 94 -25.65 -10.21 6.95
CA TYR A 94 -25.22 -10.59 5.60
C TYR A 94 -25.56 -12.06 5.30
N PRO A 95 -26.85 -12.44 5.25
CA PRO A 95 -27.27 -13.84 5.14
C PRO A 95 -26.88 -14.51 3.81
N THR A 96 -26.49 -13.73 2.80
CA THR A 96 -26.04 -14.22 1.49
C THR A 96 -24.55 -14.50 1.42
N ILE A 97 -23.79 -14.16 2.47
CA ILE A 97 -22.33 -14.35 2.52
C ILE A 97 -22.03 -15.56 3.41
N THR A 98 -21.23 -16.49 2.88
CA THR A 98 -20.72 -17.63 3.66
C THR A 98 -19.39 -17.24 4.27
N PHE A 99 -19.38 -16.97 5.57
CA PHE A 99 -18.15 -16.66 6.30
C PHE A 99 -17.35 -17.93 6.60
N GLY A 100 -16.04 -17.86 6.38
CA GLY A 100 -15.10 -18.91 6.73
C GLY A 100 -14.85 -19.01 8.24
N PRO A 101 -14.31 -20.15 8.71
CA PRO A 101 -14.01 -20.36 10.13
C PRO A 101 -12.99 -19.35 10.68
N GLY A 102 -12.14 -18.78 9.82
CA GLY A 102 -11.16 -17.74 10.18
C GLY A 102 -11.72 -16.32 10.21
N ASP A 103 -12.93 -16.07 9.69
CA ASP A 103 -13.43 -14.69 9.59
C ASP A 103 -13.82 -14.12 10.95
N ARG A 104 -13.25 -12.98 11.29
CA ARG A 104 -13.50 -12.24 12.53
C ARG A 104 -14.10 -10.88 12.20
N VAL A 105 -14.92 -10.37 13.12
CA VAL A 105 -15.42 -9.00 13.03
C VAL A 105 -14.45 -8.12 13.80
N PHE A 106 -13.75 -7.24 13.10
CA PHE A 106 -12.90 -6.22 13.69
C PHE A 106 -13.71 -4.94 13.83
N LEU A 107 -13.84 -4.43 15.05
CA LEU A 107 -14.47 -3.14 15.33
C LEU A 107 -13.45 -2.03 15.13
N LEU A 108 -13.83 -1.01 14.38
CA LEU A 108 -13.02 0.18 14.12
C LEU A 108 -13.67 1.35 14.86
N GLU A 109 -13.05 1.79 15.96
CA GLU A 109 -13.58 2.84 16.82
C GLU A 109 -12.82 4.16 16.62
N SER A 110 -13.57 5.25 16.44
CA SER A 110 -13.02 6.60 16.35
C SER A 110 -14.02 7.62 16.85
N ARG A 111 -13.57 8.51 17.74
CA ARG A 111 -14.37 9.61 18.33
C ARG A 111 -15.76 9.19 18.87
N GLY A 112 -15.86 7.99 19.43
CA GLY A 112 -17.11 7.47 20.02
C GLY A 112 -18.06 6.81 19.02
N GLU A 113 -17.67 6.68 17.75
CA GLU A 113 -18.40 5.92 16.76
C GLU A 113 -17.69 4.60 16.44
N THR A 114 -18.46 3.63 15.95
CA THR A 114 -17.99 2.27 15.68
C THR A 114 -18.40 1.81 14.29
N ASP A 115 -17.39 1.44 13.52
CA ASP A 115 -17.44 0.79 12.21
C ASP A 115 -16.95 -0.66 12.33
N TYR A 116 -16.97 -1.44 11.25
CA TYR A 116 -16.40 -2.77 11.27
C TYR A 116 -15.88 -3.26 9.92
N ILE A 117 -14.94 -4.19 10.00
CA ILE A 117 -14.47 -5.00 8.88
C ILE A 117 -14.59 -6.47 9.28
N ILE A 118 -15.16 -7.30 8.41
CA ILE A 118 -15.12 -8.75 8.55
C ILE A 118 -13.91 -9.24 7.75
N SER A 119 -12.94 -9.83 8.43
CA SER A 119 -11.70 -10.27 7.81
C SER A 119 -11.07 -11.45 8.54
N MET A 120 -10.25 -12.24 7.84
CA MET A 120 -9.50 -13.34 8.45
C MET A 120 -8.29 -12.87 9.26
N ALA A 121 -7.60 -11.82 8.79
CA ALA A 121 -6.35 -11.37 9.36
C ALA A 121 -6.27 -9.84 9.40
N VAL A 122 -5.55 -9.35 10.40
CA VAL A 122 -5.18 -7.94 10.52
C VAL A 122 -3.71 -7.82 10.91
N GLY A 123 -3.03 -6.85 10.32
CA GLY A 123 -1.68 -6.50 10.74
C GLY A 123 -1.39 -5.03 10.51
N TRP A 124 -0.31 -4.55 11.12
CA TRP A 124 0.14 -3.19 10.90
C TRP A 124 1.66 -3.10 10.85
N HIS A 125 2.11 -2.03 10.22
CA HIS A 125 3.51 -1.65 10.14
C HIS A 125 3.66 -0.14 10.36
N GLU A 126 4.52 0.25 11.29
CA GLU A 126 4.96 1.64 11.48
C GLU A 126 6.46 1.75 11.25
N ASP A 127 6.85 2.53 10.24
CA ASP A 127 8.24 2.92 9.99
C ASP A 127 8.30 4.13 9.03
N VAL A 128 9.51 4.56 8.64
CA VAL A 128 9.71 5.51 7.55
C VAL A 128 9.46 4.80 6.21
N LEU A 129 8.49 5.27 5.45
CA LEU A 129 8.21 4.76 4.11
C LEU A 129 9.09 5.51 3.10
N ALA A 130 9.96 4.79 2.39
CA ALA A 130 10.85 5.39 1.40
C ALA A 130 10.06 6.04 0.24
N PRO A 131 10.56 7.11 -0.40
CA PRO A 131 9.83 7.86 -1.42
C PRO A 131 9.28 7.02 -2.56
N THR A 132 10.08 6.04 -3.02
CA THR A 132 9.71 5.18 -4.16
C THR A 132 8.80 4.01 -3.75
N ARG A 133 8.75 3.69 -2.46
CA ARG A 133 8.01 2.55 -1.93
C ARG A 133 6.52 2.88 -1.77
N ARG A 134 5.67 2.08 -2.41
CA ARG A 134 4.21 2.32 -2.39
C ARG A 134 3.51 1.82 -1.14
N SER A 135 4.06 0.85 -0.40
CA SER A 135 3.46 0.23 0.80
C SER A 135 4.46 -0.65 1.53
N PHE A 136 4.31 -0.86 2.84
CA PHE A 136 5.04 -1.87 3.60
C PHE A 136 4.56 -3.30 3.30
N PHE A 137 3.34 -3.44 2.79
CA PHE A 137 2.70 -4.73 2.49
C PHE A 137 2.80 -5.16 1.02
N ASN A 138 3.46 -4.36 0.17
CA ASN A 138 3.76 -4.72 -1.21
C ASN A 138 5.21 -4.33 -1.51
N ASP A 139 6.07 -5.34 -1.53
CA ASP A 139 7.51 -5.18 -1.72
C ASP A 139 7.97 -6.08 -2.89
N VAL A 140 9.23 -5.94 -3.29
CA VAL A 140 9.85 -6.85 -4.26
C VAL A 140 10.00 -8.23 -3.60
N PHE A 141 9.61 -9.28 -4.31
CA PHE A 141 9.77 -10.66 -3.85
C PHE A 141 10.73 -11.42 -4.77
N ALA A 142 11.46 -12.39 -4.21
CA ALA A 142 12.27 -13.31 -5.01
C ALA A 142 11.35 -14.05 -6.01
N GLY A 143 11.55 -13.81 -7.31
CA GLY A 143 10.76 -14.39 -8.40
C GLY A 143 9.75 -13.45 -9.07
N ASP A 144 9.44 -12.27 -8.49
CA ASP A 144 8.70 -11.20 -9.18
C ASP A 144 9.52 -9.91 -9.06
N THR A 145 10.36 -9.68 -10.07
CA THR A 145 11.35 -8.59 -10.10
C THR A 145 10.80 -7.31 -10.67
N ARG A 146 9.47 -7.24 -10.85
CA ARG A 146 8.79 -6.02 -11.26
C ARG A 146 8.64 -5.10 -10.06
N TRP A 147 8.93 -3.82 -10.29
CA TRP A 147 8.74 -2.80 -9.29
C TRP A 147 7.24 -2.67 -8.93
N PRO A 148 6.87 -2.74 -7.65
CA PRO A 148 5.47 -2.59 -7.25
C PRO A 148 4.95 -1.18 -7.57
N THR A 149 4.02 -1.08 -8.53
CA THR A 149 3.42 0.20 -8.93
C THR A 149 2.18 0.57 -8.10
N THR A 150 1.55 -0.42 -7.45
CA THR A 150 0.38 -0.27 -6.59
C THR A 150 0.73 -0.52 -5.11
N PRO A 151 -0.03 0.03 -4.14
CA PRO A 151 0.19 -0.23 -2.72
C PRO A 151 -0.08 -1.68 -2.29
N LEU A 152 -0.84 -2.45 -3.06
CA LEU A 152 -1.22 -3.83 -2.79
C LEU A 152 -1.24 -4.64 -4.10
N PRO A 153 -0.95 -5.95 -4.06
CA PRO A 153 -1.12 -6.82 -5.21
C PRO A 153 -2.60 -7.03 -5.57
N GLY A 154 -2.89 -7.16 -6.86
CA GLY A 154 -4.24 -7.38 -7.38
C GLY A 154 -4.81 -6.18 -8.14
N ALA A 155 -6.12 -6.25 -8.42
CA ALA A 155 -6.84 -5.18 -9.10
C ALA A 155 -7.12 -4.06 -8.11
N ASP A 156 -6.35 -2.96 -8.22
CA ASP A 156 -6.48 -1.78 -7.37
C ASP A 156 -7.74 -0.95 -7.74
N ALA A 157 -8.36 -0.37 -6.72
CA ALA A 157 -9.52 0.50 -6.88
C ALA A 157 -9.18 1.90 -7.43
N GLY A 158 -7.89 2.22 -7.60
CA GLY A 158 -7.43 3.43 -8.30
C GLY A 158 -7.37 4.70 -7.44
N PHE A 159 -7.51 4.60 -6.11
CA PHE A 159 -7.59 5.73 -5.19
C PHE A 159 -6.34 6.65 -5.17
N GLY A 160 -5.20 6.18 -5.71
CA GLY A 160 -3.93 6.91 -5.73
C GLY A 160 -3.27 7.04 -7.10
N VAL A 161 -4.05 6.90 -8.19
CA VAL A 161 -3.55 7.07 -9.56
C VAL A 161 -3.63 8.55 -9.93
N ALA A 162 -2.50 9.15 -10.32
CA ALA A 162 -2.46 10.52 -10.81
C ALA A 162 -3.35 10.67 -12.05
N SER A 163 -3.98 11.84 -12.23
CA SER A 163 -4.74 12.08 -13.46
C SER A 163 -3.80 12.10 -14.67
N ALA A 164 -4.35 11.85 -15.86
CA ALA A 164 -3.56 11.98 -17.09
C ALA A 164 -2.97 13.39 -17.23
N THR A 165 -3.69 14.42 -16.78
CA THR A 165 -3.19 15.80 -16.73
C THR A 165 -2.02 15.94 -15.78
N ASP A 166 -2.12 15.44 -14.55
CA ASP A 166 -1.03 15.53 -13.57
C ASP A 166 0.21 14.78 -14.08
N LEU A 167 0.04 13.64 -14.74
CA LEU A 167 1.13 12.91 -15.39
C LEU A 167 1.77 13.74 -16.50
N ILE A 168 0.97 14.33 -17.38
CA ILE A 168 1.44 15.19 -18.47
C ILE A 168 2.15 16.43 -17.92
N GLU A 169 1.62 17.05 -16.87
CA GLU A 169 2.22 18.21 -16.21
C GLU A 169 3.54 17.82 -15.53
N ALA A 170 3.56 16.71 -14.80
CA ALA A 170 4.77 16.17 -14.19
C ALA A 170 5.83 15.91 -15.26
N LEU A 171 5.45 15.35 -16.42
CA LEU A 171 6.32 15.13 -17.58
C LEU A 171 6.78 16.44 -18.23
N ARG A 172 5.97 17.50 -18.24
CA ARG A 172 6.29 18.81 -18.84
C ARG A 172 7.00 19.77 -17.89
N GLY A 173 6.94 19.55 -16.57
CA GLY A 173 7.41 20.47 -15.53
C GLY A 173 8.93 20.60 -15.41
N GLY A 174 9.71 19.83 -16.18
CA GLY A 174 11.15 20.01 -16.32
C GLY A 174 11.47 20.92 -17.51
N GLU A 175 11.71 22.20 -17.21
CA GLU A 175 12.31 23.24 -18.07
C GLU A 175 11.46 23.89 -19.19
N ASP A 176 11.20 25.19 -18.95
CA ASP A 176 10.80 26.26 -19.86
C ASP A 176 9.52 26.09 -20.69
N HIS A 177 8.48 26.80 -20.24
CA HIS A 177 7.22 27.04 -20.94
C HIS A 177 7.36 28.09 -22.05
N GLN A 178 7.93 27.70 -23.19
CA GLN A 178 7.56 28.30 -24.47
C GLN A 178 7.03 27.21 -25.41
N ARG A 179 5.97 27.54 -26.16
CA ARG A 179 5.32 26.64 -27.13
C ARG A 179 6.35 26.19 -28.17
N VAL A 180 6.81 24.95 -28.11
CA VAL A 180 7.81 24.40 -29.04
C VAL A 180 7.36 23.04 -29.61
N ARG A 181 7.79 22.79 -30.85
CA ARG A 181 7.57 21.65 -31.76
C ARG A 181 7.63 20.25 -31.10
N ARG A 182 7.01 19.26 -31.77
CA ARG A 182 6.95 17.79 -31.49
C ARG A 182 8.29 17.05 -31.23
N GLU A 183 9.42 17.75 -31.17
CA GLU A 183 10.77 17.17 -31.08
C GLU A 183 11.33 17.10 -29.64
N ARG A 184 10.63 17.63 -28.62
CA ARG A 184 11.06 17.48 -27.22
C ARG A 184 10.65 16.12 -26.66
N TYR A 185 11.64 15.29 -26.40
CA TYR A 185 11.53 14.11 -25.56
C TYR A 185 11.96 14.44 -24.13
N ARG A 186 11.45 13.70 -23.15
CA ARG A 186 11.97 13.69 -21.78
C ARG A 186 12.69 12.38 -21.53
N HIS A 187 13.78 12.43 -20.79
CA HIS A 187 14.42 11.22 -20.33
C HIS A 187 13.65 10.62 -19.16
N VAL A 188 13.43 9.31 -19.25
CA VAL A 188 13.06 8.47 -18.11
C VAL A 188 14.20 7.50 -17.83
N TYR A 189 14.27 7.06 -16.59
CA TYR A 189 15.28 6.14 -16.10
C TYR A 189 14.59 4.80 -15.89
N VAL A 190 14.90 3.85 -16.75
CA VAL A 190 14.33 2.50 -16.71
C VAL A 190 15.29 1.61 -15.96
N VAL A 191 14.85 1.04 -14.85
CA VAL A 191 15.62 0.02 -14.15
C VAL A 191 15.39 -1.30 -14.88
N MET A 192 16.47 -1.86 -15.41
CA MET A 192 16.50 -3.13 -16.13
C MET A 192 16.99 -4.21 -15.18
N THR A 193 16.44 -5.42 -15.32
CA THR A 193 16.94 -6.60 -14.59
C THR A 193 17.22 -7.74 -15.57
N ARG A 194 18.20 -8.57 -15.20
CA ARG A 194 18.40 -9.90 -15.80
C ARG A 194 18.05 -10.95 -14.76
N VAL A 195 17.05 -11.77 -15.07
CA VAL A 195 16.58 -12.86 -14.21
C VAL A 195 16.76 -14.20 -14.91
N GLN A 196 17.14 -15.23 -14.16
CA GLN A 196 17.21 -16.58 -14.70
C GLN A 196 15.80 -17.20 -14.62
N LEU A 197 15.07 -17.19 -15.75
CA LEU A 197 13.76 -17.82 -15.85
C LEU A 197 13.85 -19.03 -16.78
N GLY A 198 14.08 -20.21 -16.19
CA GLY A 198 14.34 -21.43 -16.97
C GLY A 198 15.77 -21.45 -17.52
N ASP A 199 15.94 -21.98 -18.74
CA ASP A 199 17.27 -22.23 -19.33
C ASP A 199 17.93 -20.96 -19.88
N GLU A 200 17.16 -19.91 -20.21
CA GLU A 200 17.69 -18.66 -20.76
C GLU A 200 17.48 -17.47 -19.80
N PRO A 201 18.45 -16.53 -19.73
CA PRO A 201 18.28 -15.31 -18.95
C PRO A 201 17.30 -14.37 -19.66
N GLU A 202 16.26 -13.95 -18.95
CA GLU A 202 15.33 -12.94 -19.42
C GLU A 202 15.83 -11.55 -19.00
N ILE A 203 15.87 -10.62 -19.97
CA ILE A 203 16.16 -9.20 -19.73
C ILE A 203 14.86 -8.43 -19.88
N SER A 204 14.44 -7.72 -18.84
CA SER A 204 13.21 -6.95 -18.87
C SER A 204 13.32 -5.66 -18.06
N GLY A 205 12.47 -4.69 -18.42
CA GLY A 205 12.31 -3.46 -17.66
C GLY A 205 11.49 -3.72 -16.39
N SER A 206 12.11 -3.51 -15.23
CA SER A 206 11.50 -3.72 -13.92
C SER A 206 10.73 -2.50 -13.42
N GLY A 207 11.13 -1.29 -13.79
CA GLY A 207 10.45 -0.06 -13.38
C GLY A 207 10.89 1.15 -14.20
N VAL A 208 10.05 2.18 -14.26
CA VAL A 208 10.31 3.43 -14.98
C VAL A 208 10.17 4.60 -14.02
N PHE A 209 11.19 5.46 -13.96
CA PHE A 209 11.28 6.56 -13.01
C PHE A 209 11.57 7.89 -13.73
N LEU A 210 11.10 8.99 -13.13
CA LEU A 210 11.27 10.34 -13.69
C LEU A 210 12.59 11.00 -13.29
N THR A 211 13.25 10.47 -12.25
CA THR A 211 14.51 11.00 -11.70
C THR A 211 15.57 9.90 -11.63
N PRO A 212 16.87 10.24 -11.76
CA PRO A 212 17.96 9.29 -11.52
C PRO A 212 17.96 8.75 -10.09
N GLU A 213 17.63 9.59 -9.10
CA GLU A 213 17.67 9.24 -7.69
C GLU A 213 16.67 8.14 -7.35
N ASP A 214 15.43 8.26 -7.84
CA ASP A 214 14.40 7.24 -7.64
C ASP A 214 14.79 5.91 -8.33
N ALA A 215 15.41 5.99 -9.51
CA ALA A 215 15.88 4.81 -10.24
C ALA A 215 17.02 4.09 -9.51
N GLU A 216 17.96 4.83 -8.90
CA GLU A 216 19.04 4.25 -8.10
C GLU A 216 18.52 3.65 -6.79
N GLU A 217 17.54 4.27 -6.12
CA GLU A 217 16.87 3.68 -4.95
C GLU A 217 16.17 2.35 -5.30
N ALA A 218 15.44 2.33 -6.41
CA ALA A 218 14.76 1.12 -6.89
C ALA A 218 15.75 0.03 -7.31
N LYS A 219 16.83 0.39 -8.02
CA LYS A 219 17.91 -0.54 -8.37
C LYS A 219 18.58 -1.13 -7.14
N ALA A 220 18.89 -0.31 -6.12
CA ALA A 220 19.51 -0.79 -4.88
C ALA A 220 18.62 -1.82 -4.16
N THR A 221 17.31 -1.60 -4.18
CA THR A 221 16.32 -2.55 -3.62
C THR A 221 16.27 -3.84 -4.44
N LEU A 222 16.22 -3.74 -5.78
CA LEU A 222 16.15 -4.90 -6.67
C LEU A 222 17.44 -5.73 -6.68
N ALA A 223 18.61 -5.11 -6.52
CA ALA A 223 19.92 -5.76 -6.58
C ALA A 223 20.09 -6.89 -5.53
N ALA A 224 19.31 -6.87 -4.45
CA ALA A 224 19.29 -7.95 -3.47
C ALA A 224 18.59 -9.24 -3.97
N HIS A 225 17.84 -9.16 -5.07
CA HIS A 225 16.94 -10.21 -5.54
C HIS A 225 17.21 -10.68 -6.97
N VAL A 226 18.14 -10.04 -7.70
CA VAL A 226 18.43 -10.34 -9.12
C VAL A 226 19.92 -10.49 -9.38
N ALA A 227 20.26 -11.24 -10.43
CA ALA A 227 21.66 -11.52 -10.79
C ALA A 227 22.38 -10.29 -11.37
N ASP A 228 21.65 -9.45 -12.12
CA ASP A 228 22.18 -8.23 -12.73
C ASP A 228 21.08 -7.16 -12.76
N CYS A 229 21.45 -5.91 -12.49
CA CYS A 229 20.53 -4.77 -12.47
C CYS A 229 21.25 -3.47 -12.82
N TRP A 230 20.75 -2.76 -13.83
CA TRP A 230 21.31 -1.50 -14.33
C TRP A 230 20.21 -0.50 -14.70
N ILE A 231 20.59 0.74 -14.97
CA ILE A 231 19.66 1.80 -15.38
C ILE A 231 19.94 2.14 -16.84
N GLU A 232 18.88 2.14 -17.65
CA GLU A 232 18.88 2.69 -19.00
C GLU A 232 18.17 4.04 -19.01
N THR A 233 18.76 5.02 -19.70
CA THR A 233 18.12 6.32 -19.89
C THR A 233 17.43 6.33 -21.25
N LEU A 234 16.10 6.40 -21.26
CA LEU A 234 15.30 6.33 -22.48
C LEU A 234 14.58 7.65 -22.76
N PRO A 235 14.55 8.11 -24.02
CA PRO A 235 13.74 9.27 -24.41
C PRO A 235 12.27 8.87 -24.60
N ILE A 236 11.35 9.60 -23.99
CA ILE A 236 9.90 9.50 -24.25
C ILE A 236 9.38 10.78 -24.90
N ALA A 237 8.64 10.64 -26.00
CA ALA A 237 7.93 11.75 -26.62
C ALA A 237 6.69 12.10 -25.77
N ILE A 238 6.45 13.41 -25.54
CA ILE A 238 5.33 13.94 -24.76
C ILE A 238 4.26 14.53 -25.68
#